data_AF-A0A1D2NIS5-F1
#
_entry.id   AF-A0A1D2NIS5-F1
#
_cell.length_a   1.000
_cell.length_b   1.000
_cell.length_c   1.000
_cell.angle_alpha   90.00
_cell.angle_beta   90.00
_cell.angle_gamma   90.00
#
_symmetry.space_group_name_H-M   'P 1'
#
loop_
_entity.id
_entity.type
_entity.pdbx_description
1 polymer ?
#
loop_
_entity_poly.entity_id
_entity_poly.type
_entity_poly.pdbx_seq_one_letter_code
_entity_poly.pdbx_strand_id
1 'polypeptide(L)'
;MTFTEVEIIEGYEEFQKQIGTLEKDASKKPLYILFTGSDGPDGKSWCPDCVDFEIVWEDFKKKSTPEEGCFIRVKVGPRDFWKDKNCPFRTEKSLRLTSVPTLVKWGTPKRLSDDQIVNPDCIAMLLEDD
;
A
#
# COMPACT_ATOMS: atom_id res chain seq x y z
N MET A 1 -6.98 19.88 -1.99
CA MET A 1 -6.32 19.34 -0.79
C MET A 1 -5.62 18.08 -1.25
N THR A 2 -4.31 18.06 -1.12
CA THR A 2 -3.43 17.06 -1.76
C THR A 2 -3.12 15.98 -0.74
N PHE A 3 -3.24 14.71 -1.12
CA PHE A 3 -2.61 13.58 -0.43
C PHE A 3 -1.16 13.98 -0.14
N THR A 4 -0.81 14.16 1.14
CA THR A 4 0.50 14.64 1.51
C THR A 4 1.45 13.46 1.50
N GLU A 5 2.33 13.45 0.49
CA GLU A 5 3.61 12.75 0.43
C GLU A 5 3.53 11.20 0.45
N VAL A 6 3.78 10.62 -0.73
CA VAL A 6 3.97 9.17 -0.92
C VAL A 6 5.33 8.80 -0.34
N GLU A 7 5.38 8.45 0.94
CA GLU A 7 6.61 7.91 1.49
C GLU A 7 6.81 6.49 0.93
N ILE A 8 7.87 6.32 0.14
CA ILE A 8 8.22 5.02 -0.45
C ILE A 8 9.31 4.41 0.42
N ILE A 9 8.95 3.34 1.13
CA ILE A 9 9.87 2.58 1.97
C ILE A 9 10.00 1.16 1.44
N GLU A 10 11.12 0.52 1.76
CA GLU A 10 11.41 -0.83 1.31
C GLU A 10 11.83 -1.72 2.48
N GLY A 11 11.27 -2.93 2.51
CA GLY A 11 11.56 -3.92 3.52
C GLY A 11 10.69 -3.81 4.78
N TYR A 12 10.68 -4.91 5.53
CA TYR A 12 9.79 -5.07 6.68
C TYR A 12 10.23 -4.23 7.89
N GLU A 13 11.54 -4.08 8.11
CA GLU A 13 12.07 -3.32 9.25
C GLU A 13 11.73 -1.83 9.13
N GLU A 14 11.94 -1.23 7.95
CA GLU A 14 11.60 0.17 7.72
C GLU A 14 10.08 0.38 7.81
N PHE A 15 9.30 -0.58 7.29
CA PHE A 15 7.85 -0.59 7.48
C PHE A 15 7.44 -0.53 8.95
N GLN A 16 8.00 -1.40 9.80
CA GLN A 16 7.66 -1.41 11.23
C GLN A 16 8.05 -0.10 11.93
N LYS A 17 9.21 0.45 11.60
CA LYS A 17 9.69 1.72 12.15
C LYS A 17 8.80 2.89 11.75
N GLN A 18 8.40 2.96 10.48
CA GLN A 18 7.55 4.03 9.99
C GLN A 18 6.15 3.96 10.58
N ILE A 19 5.58 2.76 10.63
CA ILE A 19 4.28 2.55 11.28
C ILE A 19 4.33 2.88 12.76
N GLY A 20 5.34 2.43 13.48
CA GLY A 20 5.50 2.76 14.91
C GLY A 20 5.69 4.25 15.18
N THR A 21 6.06 5.05 14.17
CA THR A 21 6.14 6.52 14.25
C THR A 21 4.78 7.15 13.97
N LEU A 22 4.10 6.71 12.90
CA LEU A 22 2.80 7.25 12.49
C LEU A 22 1.66 6.87 13.44
N GLU A 23 1.71 5.69 14.06
CA GLU A 23 0.76 5.29 15.10
C GLU A 23 0.88 6.16 16.36
N LYS A 24 2.04 6.77 16.59
CA LYS A 24 2.26 7.72 17.70
C LYS A 24 1.91 9.15 17.33
N ASP A 25 1.70 9.43 16.05
CA ASP A 25 1.25 10.74 15.62
C ASP A 25 -0.21 10.94 16.05
N ALA A 26 -0.45 12.01 16.80
CA ALA A 26 -1.76 12.38 17.32
C ALA A 26 -2.65 13.04 16.24
N SER A 27 -2.18 13.19 15.00
CA SER A 27 -2.85 13.91 13.91
C SER A 27 -4.20 13.32 13.49
N LYS A 28 -4.60 12.12 13.97
CA LYS A 28 -5.89 11.44 13.71
C LYS A 28 -6.23 11.24 12.23
N LYS A 29 -5.31 11.51 11.31
CA LYS A 29 -5.55 11.35 9.88
C LYS A 29 -5.61 9.85 9.53
N PRO A 30 -6.49 9.45 8.60
CA PRO A 30 -6.49 8.08 8.10
C PRO A 30 -5.14 7.77 7.44
N LEU A 31 -4.60 6.58 7.76
CA LEU A 31 -3.38 6.06 7.16
C LEU A 31 -3.71 4.96 6.16
N TYR A 32 -3.24 5.13 4.93
CA TYR A 32 -3.38 4.19 3.84
C TYR A 32 -2.01 3.62 3.46
N ILE A 33 -1.93 2.31 3.31
CA ILE A 33 -0.67 1.60 3.04
C ILE A 33 -0.85 0.73 1.82
N LEU A 34 -0.03 0.98 0.80
CA LEU A 34 0.07 0.15 -0.38
C LEU A 34 1.29 -0.75 -0.28
N PHE A 35 1.07 -2.05 -0.22
CA PHE A 35 2.12 -3.05 -0.35
C PHE A 35 2.30 -3.41 -1.82
N THR A 36 3.52 -3.30 -2.33
CA THR A 36 3.87 -3.54 -3.74
C THR A 36 5.19 -4.32 -3.85
N GLY A 37 5.41 -4.99 -4.98
CA GLY A 37 6.70 -5.63 -5.26
C GLY A 37 7.81 -4.59 -5.46
N SER A 38 9.02 -4.87 -4.99
CA SER A 38 10.19 -4.01 -5.28
C SER A 38 10.47 -3.90 -6.78
N ASP A 39 11.12 -2.82 -7.16
CA ASP A 39 11.54 -2.59 -8.54
C ASP A 39 12.74 -3.46 -8.88
N GLY A 40 12.72 -4.04 -10.08
CA GLY A 40 13.86 -4.71 -10.68
C GLY A 40 14.90 -3.73 -11.23
N PRO A 41 15.97 -4.24 -11.86
CA PRO A 41 17.01 -3.43 -12.47
C PRO A 41 16.52 -2.48 -13.59
N ASP A 42 15.36 -2.78 -14.17
CA ASP A 42 14.68 -1.97 -15.19
C ASP A 42 13.81 -0.84 -14.59
N GLY A 43 13.80 -0.70 -13.27
CA GLY A 43 13.03 0.32 -12.56
C GLY A 43 11.52 0.03 -12.49
N LYS A 44 11.10 -1.20 -12.82
CA LYS A 44 9.69 -1.63 -12.73
C LYS A 44 9.52 -2.70 -11.68
N SER A 45 8.38 -2.71 -11.01
CA SER A 45 8.05 -3.80 -10.09
C SER A 45 8.14 -5.16 -10.79
N TRP A 46 8.71 -6.15 -10.11
CA TRP A 46 8.72 -7.53 -10.62
C TRP A 46 7.31 -8.14 -10.74
N CYS A 47 6.30 -7.48 -10.17
CA CYS A 47 4.90 -7.89 -10.20
C CYS A 47 4.14 -7.11 -11.28
N PRO A 48 3.59 -7.79 -12.31
CA PRO A 48 2.79 -7.13 -13.35
C PRO A 48 1.58 -6.38 -12.80
N ASP A 49 0.85 -7.00 -11.86
CA ASP A 49 -0.35 -6.39 -11.25
C ASP A 49 0.00 -5.10 -10.49
N CYS A 50 1.22 -5.01 -9.93
CA CYS A 50 1.69 -3.79 -9.31
C CYS A 50 1.93 -2.68 -10.35
N VAL A 51 2.47 -3.02 -11.52
CA VAL A 51 2.67 -2.06 -12.62
C VAL A 51 1.32 -1.56 -13.15
N ASP A 52 0.35 -2.45 -13.32
CA ASP A 52 -1.00 -2.08 -13.78
C ASP A 52 -1.72 -1.20 -12.74
N PHE A 53 -1.59 -1.52 -11.45
CA PHE A 53 -2.13 -0.69 -10.38
C PHE A 53 -1.57 0.73 -10.39
N GLU A 54 -0.29 0.94 -10.71
CA GLU A 54 0.27 2.30 -10.82
C GLU A 54 -0.47 3.14 -11.86
N ILE A 55 -0.85 2.56 -13.00
CA ILE A 55 -1.59 3.26 -14.05
C ILE A 55 -2.97 3.66 -13.52
N VAL A 56 -3.67 2.73 -12.87
CA VAL A 56 -4.98 2.98 -12.24
C VAL A 56 -4.87 4.06 -11.16
N TRP A 57 -3.84 4.00 -10.32
CA TRP A 57 -3.59 4.94 -9.24
C TRP A 57 -3.29 6.36 -9.74
N GLU A 58 -2.44 6.50 -10.76
CA GLU A 58 -2.18 7.81 -11.37
C GLU A 58 -3.44 8.41 -11.99
N ASP A 59 -4.27 7.60 -12.63
CA ASP A 59 -5.53 8.10 -13.20
C ASP A 59 -6.58 8.42 -12.13
N PHE A 60 -6.64 7.64 -11.05
CA PHE A 60 -7.47 7.95 -9.89
C PHE A 60 -7.08 9.30 -9.26
N LYS A 61 -5.78 9.53 -9.00
CA LYS A 61 -5.28 10.79 -8.43
C LYS A 61 -5.57 12.02 -9.28
N LYS A 62 -5.69 11.88 -10.61
CA LYS A 62 -6.07 12.98 -11.51
C LYS A 62 -7.57 13.32 -11.43
N LYS A 63 -8.40 12.32 -11.13
CA LYS A 63 -9.87 12.41 -11.18
C LYS A 63 -10.49 12.67 -9.82
N SER A 64 -9.84 12.22 -8.76
CA SER A 64 -10.31 12.32 -7.39
C SER A 64 -9.41 13.25 -6.59
N THR A 65 -10.01 14.01 -5.69
CA THR A 65 -9.29 14.70 -4.60
C THR A 65 -9.67 14.01 -3.31
N PRO A 66 -8.94 12.97 -2.90
CA PRO A 66 -9.28 12.24 -1.70
C PRO A 66 -9.17 13.15 -0.47
N GLU A 67 -9.88 12.77 0.59
CA GLU A 67 -9.78 13.46 1.86
C GLU A 67 -8.36 13.45 2.43
N GLU A 68 -8.12 14.33 3.40
CA GLU A 68 -6.81 14.49 4.00
C GLU A 68 -6.37 13.20 4.72
N GLY A 69 -5.34 12.54 4.19
CA GLY A 69 -4.82 11.28 4.72
C GLY A 69 -3.34 11.07 4.41
N CYS A 70 -2.70 10.18 5.15
CA CYS A 70 -1.32 9.77 4.92
C CYS A 70 -1.31 8.55 3.99
N PHE A 71 -0.44 8.54 2.99
CA PHE A 71 -0.27 7.40 2.08
C PHE A 71 1.17 6.92 2.08
N ILE A 72 1.39 5.66 2.43
CA ILE A 72 2.71 5.03 2.38
C ILE A 72 2.70 3.94 1.32
N ARG A 73 3.80 3.88 0.56
CA ARG A 73 4.08 2.76 -0.32
C ARG A 73 5.20 1.91 0.27
N VAL A 74 4.91 0.63 0.48
CA VAL A 74 5.82 -0.34 1.05
C VAL A 74 6.21 -1.34 -0.02
N LYS A 75 7.46 -1.25 -0.46
CA LYS A 75 8.08 -2.27 -1.30
C LYS A 75 8.40 -3.48 -0.42
N VAL A 76 7.76 -4.61 -0.72
CA VAL A 76 7.90 -5.83 0.09
C VAL A 76 9.26 -6.51 -0.08
N GLY A 77 10.09 -6.07 -1.03
CA GLY A 77 11.35 -6.72 -1.36
C GLY A 77 11.29 -7.48 -2.71
N PRO A 78 12.36 -8.21 -3.04
CA PRO A 78 12.45 -9.01 -4.26
C PRO A 78 11.45 -10.16 -4.26
N ARG A 79 11.14 -10.66 -5.47
CA ARG A 79 10.14 -11.73 -5.67
C ARG A 79 10.39 -12.98 -4.83
N ASP A 80 11.65 -13.38 -4.66
CA ASP A 80 12.00 -14.58 -3.91
C ASP A 80 11.75 -14.41 -2.40
N PHE A 81 12.02 -13.22 -1.86
CA PHE A 81 11.66 -12.88 -0.48
C PHE A 81 10.15 -12.92 -0.26
N TRP A 82 9.36 -12.38 -1.20
CA TRP A 82 7.90 -12.41 -1.12
C TRP A 82 7.31 -13.83 -1.23
N LYS A 83 7.93 -14.70 -2.02
CA LYS A 83 7.50 -16.10 -2.18
C LYS A 83 7.84 -16.98 -0.99
N ASP A 84 8.80 -16.57 -0.15
CA ASP A 84 9.12 -17.31 1.08
C ASP A 84 7.87 -17.39 1.98
N LYS A 85 7.56 -18.60 2.45
CA LYS A 85 6.44 -18.82 3.38
C LYS A 85 6.69 -18.15 4.73
N ASN A 86 7.94 -17.87 5.07
CA ASN A 86 8.36 -17.16 6.27
C ASN A 86 8.41 -15.64 6.07
N CYS A 87 8.04 -15.13 4.88
CA CYS A 87 8.00 -13.70 4.63
C CYS A 87 7.15 -13.00 5.71
N PRO A 88 7.71 -12.03 6.46
CA PRO A 88 7.01 -11.39 7.58
C PRO A 88 5.74 -10.68 7.13
N PHE A 89 5.69 -10.12 5.92
CA PHE A 89 4.47 -9.54 5.36
C PHE A 89 3.30 -10.54 5.22
N ARG A 90 3.60 -11.83 5.03
CA ARG A 90 2.61 -12.91 4.92
C ARG A 90 2.25 -13.52 6.27
N THR A 91 3.20 -13.60 7.19
CA THR A 91 3.04 -14.32 8.46
C THR A 91 2.61 -13.42 9.61
N GLU A 92 2.93 -12.14 9.57
CA GLU A 92 2.63 -11.18 10.62
C GLU A 92 1.11 -11.02 10.78
N LYS A 93 0.62 -11.13 12.01
CA LYS A 93 -0.82 -11.18 12.28
C LYS A 93 -1.56 -9.91 11.90
N SER A 94 -0.92 -8.75 12.01
CA SER A 94 -1.48 -7.45 11.64
C SER A 94 -1.62 -7.27 10.12
N LEU A 95 -0.82 -8.00 9.34
CA LEU A 95 -0.78 -7.89 7.89
C LEU A 95 -1.49 -9.05 7.19
N ARG A 96 -0.93 -10.25 7.34
CA ARG A 96 -1.34 -11.48 6.64
C ARG A 96 -1.63 -11.26 5.17
N LEU A 97 -0.72 -10.59 4.46
CA LEU A 97 -0.90 -10.30 3.05
C LEU A 97 -0.88 -11.61 2.24
N THR A 98 -1.86 -11.78 1.36
CA THR A 98 -2.00 -12.96 0.50
C THR A 98 -1.41 -12.72 -0.88
N SER A 99 -1.55 -11.50 -1.39
CA SER A 99 -1.09 -11.04 -2.70
C SER A 99 -0.48 -9.64 -2.62
N VAL A 100 0.15 -9.20 -3.71
CA VAL A 100 0.55 -7.83 -3.98
C VAL A 100 0.10 -7.50 -5.41
N PRO A 101 -0.35 -6.27 -5.70
CA PRO A 101 -0.46 -5.15 -4.78
C PRO A 101 -1.63 -5.32 -3.79
N THR A 102 -1.51 -4.74 -2.61
CA THR A 102 -2.62 -4.69 -1.62
C THR A 102 -2.65 -3.33 -0.95
N LEU A 103 -3.80 -2.67 -0.99
CA LEU A 103 -4.04 -1.38 -0.34
C LEU A 103 -4.82 -1.62 0.96
N VAL A 104 -4.35 -1.04 2.06
CA VAL A 104 -4.94 -1.24 3.41
C VAL A 104 -5.23 0.11 4.05
N LYS A 105 -6.43 0.27 4.64
CA LYS A 105 -6.70 1.36 5.59
C LYS A 105 -6.23 0.90 6.98
N TRP A 106 -5.08 1.41 7.42
CA TRP A 106 -4.42 0.97 8.65
C TRP A 106 -5.31 1.14 9.88
N GLY A 107 -5.21 0.20 10.82
CA GLY A 107 -6.08 0.15 12.00
C GLY A 107 -7.50 -0.39 11.75
N THR A 108 -7.84 -0.75 10.51
CA THR A 108 -9.16 -1.30 10.15
C THR A 108 -9.02 -2.64 9.41
N PRO A 109 -10.08 -3.46 9.32
CA PRO A 109 -10.05 -4.67 8.48
C PRO A 109 -10.12 -4.38 6.97
N LYS A 110 -10.40 -3.12 6.57
CA LYS A 110 -10.64 -2.73 5.17
C LYS A 110 -9.33 -2.80 4.36
N ARG A 111 -9.37 -3.58 3.29
CA ARG A 111 -8.25 -3.79 2.36
C ARG A 111 -8.77 -4.10 0.97
N LEU A 112 -7.99 -3.78 -0.05
CA LEU A 112 -8.23 -4.12 -1.44
C LEU A 112 -7.04 -4.88 -2.00
N SER A 113 -7.29 -6.04 -2.60
CA SER A 113 -6.29 -6.85 -3.30
C SER A 113 -6.89 -7.41 -4.59
N ASP A 114 -6.04 -7.98 -5.43
CA ASP A 114 -6.44 -8.72 -6.63
C ASP A 114 -7.35 -7.85 -7.55
N ASP A 115 -8.48 -8.38 -8.02
CA ASP A 115 -9.39 -7.66 -8.92
C ASP A 115 -10.01 -6.38 -8.30
N GLN A 116 -10.02 -6.26 -6.98
CA GLN A 116 -10.60 -5.10 -6.31
C GLN A 116 -9.70 -3.87 -6.44
N ILE A 117 -8.38 -4.08 -6.44
CA ILE A 117 -7.42 -2.98 -6.40
C ILE A 117 -7.28 -2.29 -7.77
N VAL A 118 -7.71 -2.96 -8.85
CA VAL A 118 -7.73 -2.38 -10.21
C VAL A 118 -9.03 -1.62 -10.51
N ASN A 119 -10.03 -1.68 -9.63
CA ASN A 119 -11.28 -0.96 -9.79
C ASN A 119 -11.21 0.43 -9.11
N PRO A 120 -11.26 1.54 -9.87
CA PRO A 120 -11.23 2.89 -9.32
C PRO A 120 -12.35 3.17 -8.31
N ASP A 121 -13.53 2.57 -8.49
CA ASP A 121 -14.67 2.78 -7.58
C ASP A 121 -14.39 2.14 -6.21
N CYS A 122 -13.73 0.97 -6.18
CA CYS A 122 -13.32 0.34 -4.94
C CYS A 122 -12.26 1.17 -4.22
N ILE A 123 -11.30 1.73 -4.96
CA ILE A 123 -10.29 2.64 -4.42
C ILE A 123 -10.97 3.87 -3.82
N ALA A 124 -11.90 4.50 -4.54
CA ALA A 124 -12.67 5.65 -4.06
C ALA A 124 -13.37 5.32 -2.74
N MET A 125 -14.13 4.22 -2.70
CA MET A 125 -14.83 3.78 -1.50
C MET A 125 -13.91 3.55 -0.30
N LEU A 126 -12.72 2.97 -0.50
CA LEU A 126 -11.77 2.76 0.61
C LEU A 126 -11.22 4.09 1.15
N LEU A 127 -10.99 5.07 0.28
CA LEU A 127 -10.34 6.34 0.61
C LEU A 127 -11.32 7.43 1.09
N GLU A 128 -12.60 7.32 0.72
CA GLU A 128 -13.68 8.25 1.06
C GLU A 128 -14.54 7.77 2.25
N ASP A 129 -14.37 6.52 2.70
CA ASP A 129 -15.09 6.00 3.86
C ASP A 129 -14.58 6.64 5.15
N ASP A 130 -15.40 7.51 5.77
CA ASP A 130 -15.31 7.94 7.17
C ASP A 130 -15.83 6.86 8.15
#